data_AF-A0A2E4WGU7-F1
#
_entry.id   AF-A0A2E4WGU7-F1
#
_cell.length_a   1.000
_cell.length_b   1.000
_cell.length_c   1.000
_cell.angle_alpha   90.00
_cell.angle_beta   90.00
_cell.angle_gamma   90.00
#
_symmetry.space_group_name_H-M   'P 1'
#
loop_
_entity.id
_entity.type
_entity.pdbx_description
1 polymer ?
#
loop_
_entity_poly.entity_id
_entity_poly.type
_entity_poly.pdbx_seq_one_letter_code
_entity_poly.pdbx_strand_id
1 'polypeptide(L)'
;MKKNANILIYTFLLINSFFCLLLYSAYLLGWIQQVFTSDSSYLSYVICLIFFIIWIMSIYAALWINKEISYLNENKQIGFASEYVDLVRKKFSGNKSISYDHSLLANTFQVKLYLKIKYISYTANLLILLGLIGTVIGFIIAVGGLGDSLAGGQNLSRVQTVLGQIVNGMGVALFTTLLGSIFGGIWLQLHYEILSNFIEKFVINVIEKVESEIIPNIEK
;
A
#
# COMPACT_ATOMS: atom_id res chain seq x y z
N MET A 1 -17.20 -13.99 21.31
CA MET A 1 -17.17 -12.50 21.33
C MET A 1 -17.56 -12.00 19.95
N LYS A 2 -18.67 -11.26 19.78
CA LYS A 2 -18.99 -10.57 18.52
C LYS A 2 -17.91 -9.51 18.29
N LYS A 3 -16.85 -9.89 17.56
CA LYS A 3 -15.75 -8.98 17.21
C LYS A 3 -16.36 -7.95 16.25
N ASN A 4 -16.39 -6.68 16.65
CA ASN A 4 -16.99 -5.60 15.88
C ASN A 4 -16.54 -5.69 14.42
N ALA A 5 -17.48 -5.99 13.52
CA ALA A 5 -17.16 -6.25 12.13
C ALA A 5 -16.45 -5.06 11.46
N ASN A 6 -16.59 -3.85 12.03
CA ASN A 6 -16.10 -2.58 11.50
C ASN A 6 -14.74 -2.13 12.07
N ILE A 7 -14.04 -2.95 12.87
CA ILE A 7 -12.73 -2.54 13.45
C ILE A 7 -11.74 -2.18 12.34
N LEU A 8 -11.72 -2.92 11.22
CA LEU A 8 -10.85 -2.62 10.08
C LEU A 8 -11.10 -1.20 9.55
N ILE A 9 -12.37 -0.83 9.36
CA ILE A 9 -12.75 0.50 8.88
C ILE A 9 -12.33 1.58 9.87
N TYR A 10 -12.54 1.38 11.17
CA TYR A 10 -12.14 2.36 12.18
C TYR A 10 -10.61 2.55 12.23
N THR A 11 -9.84 1.47 12.13
CA THR A 11 -8.37 1.56 12.05
C THR A 11 -7.93 2.32 10.80
N PHE A 12 -8.56 2.05 9.65
CA PHE A 12 -8.29 2.78 8.41
C PHE A 12 -8.62 4.27 8.54
N LEU A 13 -9.77 4.60 9.09
CA LEU A 13 -10.21 5.98 9.27
C LEU A 13 -9.25 6.75 10.18
N LEU A 14 -8.82 6.13 11.28
CA LEU A 14 -7.88 6.74 12.22
C LEU A 14 -6.55 7.08 11.55
N ILE A 15 -5.98 6.13 10.83
CA ILE A 15 -4.68 6.31 10.17
C ILE A 15 -4.76 7.35 9.05
N ASN A 16 -5.80 7.31 8.24
CA ASN A 16 -5.98 8.31 7.19
C ASN A 16 -6.21 9.71 7.78
N SER A 17 -6.95 9.82 8.88
CA SER A 17 -7.14 11.10 9.57
C SER A 17 -5.82 11.66 10.11
N PHE A 18 -4.97 10.79 10.67
CA PHE A 18 -3.64 11.18 11.14
C PHE A 18 -2.77 11.74 10.01
N PHE A 19 -2.68 11.03 8.88
CA PHE A 19 -1.89 11.51 7.73
C PHE A 19 -2.49 12.75 7.06
N CYS A 20 -3.82 12.85 6.96
CA CYS A 20 -4.48 14.05 6.48
C CYS A 20 -4.18 15.27 7.37
N LEU A 21 -4.12 15.09 8.69
CA LEU A 21 -3.72 16.16 9.62
C LEU A 21 -2.25 16.57 9.42
N LEU A 22 -1.35 15.61 9.22
CA LEU A 22 0.05 15.90 8.88
C LEU A 22 0.17 16.68 7.57
N LEU A 23 -0.55 16.27 6.52
CA LEU A 23 -0.57 17.00 5.25
C LEU A 23 -1.17 18.40 5.41
N TYR A 24 -2.24 18.55 6.17
CA TYR A 24 -2.83 19.86 6.45
C TYR A 24 -1.85 20.76 7.21
N SER A 25 -1.08 20.20 8.14
CA SER A 25 -0.04 20.94 8.87
C SER A 25 1.08 21.38 7.93
N ALA A 26 1.53 20.50 7.03
CA ALA A 26 2.51 20.83 5.99
C ALA A 26 1.99 21.88 5.00
N TYR A 27 0.68 21.89 4.72
CA TYR A 27 0.04 22.93 3.92
C TYR A 27 0.12 24.29 4.60
N LEU A 28 -0.22 24.38 5.89
CA LEU A 28 -0.17 25.63 6.67
C LEU A 28 1.25 26.20 6.76
N LEU A 29 2.27 25.34 6.79
CA LEU A 29 3.69 25.75 6.81
C LEU A 29 4.22 26.13 5.42
N GLY A 30 3.42 25.99 4.35
CA GLY A 30 3.83 26.28 2.97
C GLY A 30 4.74 25.21 2.34
N TRP A 31 5.01 24.10 3.03
CA TRP A 31 5.91 23.04 2.56
C TRP A 31 5.38 22.35 1.32
N ILE A 32 4.06 22.18 1.20
CA ILE A 32 3.46 21.59 0.00
C ILE A 32 3.77 22.45 -1.24
N GLN A 33 3.62 23.77 -1.14
CA GLN A 33 3.93 24.66 -2.26
C GLN A 33 5.42 24.59 -2.60
N GLN A 34 6.29 24.57 -1.59
CA GLN A 34 7.73 24.46 -1.77
C GLN A 34 8.16 23.18 -2.50
N VAL A 35 7.53 22.03 -2.18
CA VAL A 35 7.77 20.74 -2.87
C VAL A 35 7.53 20.88 -4.37
N PHE A 36 6.41 21.46 -4.77
CA PHE A 36 6.02 21.54 -6.18
C PHE A 36 6.71 22.67 -6.96
N THR A 37 7.07 23.77 -6.31
CA THR A 37 7.81 24.86 -6.97
C THR A 37 9.30 24.54 -7.13
N SER A 38 9.85 23.72 -6.24
CA SER A 38 11.27 23.33 -6.28
C SER A 38 11.53 22.16 -7.23
N ASP A 39 10.50 21.39 -7.58
CA ASP A 39 10.65 20.23 -8.46
C ASP A 39 10.49 20.59 -9.95
N SER A 40 11.61 20.88 -10.61
CA SER A 40 11.67 21.12 -12.06
C SER A 40 11.46 19.86 -12.92
N SER A 41 11.57 18.66 -12.34
CA SER A 41 11.42 17.37 -13.05
C SER A 41 9.97 16.92 -13.20
N TYR A 42 9.04 17.54 -12.47
CA TYR A 42 7.63 17.16 -12.34
C TYR A 42 7.38 15.75 -11.78
N LEU A 43 8.41 15.07 -11.26
CA LEU A 43 8.29 13.71 -10.73
C LEU A 43 7.46 13.66 -9.44
N SER A 44 7.45 14.74 -8.67
CA SER A 44 6.59 14.92 -7.48
C SER A 44 5.11 14.83 -7.84
N TYR A 45 4.69 15.39 -8.98
CA TYR A 45 3.30 15.29 -9.44
C TYR A 45 2.94 13.85 -9.81
N VAL A 46 3.85 13.14 -10.47
CA VAL A 46 3.66 11.72 -10.83
C VAL A 46 3.53 10.85 -9.57
N ILE A 47 4.40 11.05 -8.58
CA ILE A 47 4.33 10.36 -7.28
C ILE A 47 2.98 10.63 -6.61
N CYS A 48 2.54 11.89 -6.54
CA CYS A 48 1.25 12.25 -5.93
C CYS A 48 0.06 11.59 -6.64
N LEU A 49 0.07 11.58 -7.98
CA LEU A 49 -1.02 11.01 -8.78
C LEU A 49 -1.12 9.50 -8.58
N ILE A 50 0.00 8.78 -8.67
CA ILE A 50 0.04 7.33 -8.45
C ILE A 50 -0.40 7.00 -7.03
N PHE A 51 0.11 7.75 -6.04
CA PHE A 51 -0.30 7.59 -4.65
C PHE A 51 -1.82 7.73 -4.48
N PHE A 52 -2.41 8.80 -5.02
CA PHE A 52 -3.85 9.07 -4.84
C PHE A 52 -4.73 7.95 -5.42
N ILE A 53 -4.38 7.42 -6.60
CA ILE A 53 -5.09 6.31 -7.23
C ILE A 53 -5.04 5.06 -6.33
N ILE A 54 -3.85 4.66 -5.88
CA ILE A 54 -3.68 3.46 -5.06
C ILE A 54 -4.27 3.65 -3.67
N TRP A 55 -4.20 4.86 -3.13
CA TRP A 55 -4.82 5.22 -1.87
C TRP A 55 -6.34 4.99 -1.91
N ILE A 56 -7.02 5.47 -2.95
CA ILE A 56 -8.45 5.19 -3.18
C ILE A 56 -8.71 3.68 -3.31
N MET A 57 -7.91 2.98 -4.13
CA MET A 57 -8.05 1.54 -4.32
C MET A 57 -7.87 0.75 -3.01
N SER A 58 -6.95 1.19 -2.13
CA SER A 58 -6.72 0.57 -0.84
C SER A 58 -7.91 0.71 0.11
N ILE A 59 -8.63 1.84 0.05
CA ILE A 59 -9.88 2.04 0.81
C ILE A 59 -10.96 1.08 0.31
N TYR A 60 -11.11 0.94 -1.02
CA TYR A 60 -12.05 -0.04 -1.59
C TYR A 60 -11.71 -1.48 -1.18
N ALA A 61 -10.43 -1.84 -1.17
CA ALA A 61 -9.99 -3.16 -0.70
C ALA A 61 -10.31 -3.38 0.79
N ALA A 62 -10.13 -2.36 1.63
CA ALA A 62 -10.49 -2.42 3.05
C ALA A 62 -11.99 -2.65 3.25
N LEU A 63 -12.85 -1.93 2.53
CA LEU A 63 -14.30 -2.12 2.57
C LEU A 63 -14.71 -3.51 2.10
N TRP A 64 -14.06 -4.02 1.05
CA TRP A 64 -14.30 -5.36 0.54
C TRP A 64 -13.96 -6.45 1.58
N ILE A 65 -12.78 -6.38 2.21
CA ILE A 65 -12.38 -7.33 3.28
C ILE A 65 -13.33 -7.23 4.48
N ASN A 66 -13.70 -6.02 4.89
CA ASN A 66 -14.65 -5.80 5.98
C ASN A 66 -15.99 -6.48 5.71
N LYS A 67 -16.46 -6.42 4.46
CA LYS A 67 -17.69 -7.07 4.01
C LYS A 67 -17.60 -8.59 4.08
N GLU A 68 -16.48 -9.18 3.63
CA GLU A 68 -16.23 -10.63 3.74
C GLU A 68 -16.18 -11.11 5.21
N ILE A 69 -15.51 -10.35 6.09
CA ILE A 69 -15.50 -10.63 7.54
C ILE A 69 -16.91 -10.57 8.13
N SER A 70 -17.72 -9.60 7.70
CA SER A 70 -19.10 -9.44 8.15
C SER A 70 -19.97 -10.63 7.72
N TYR A 71 -19.80 -11.13 6.50
CA TYR A 71 -20.51 -12.32 6.02
C TYR A 71 -20.20 -13.57 6.84
N LEU A 72 -18.94 -13.78 7.21
CA LEU A 72 -18.54 -14.88 8.09
C LEU A 72 -19.17 -14.76 9.49
N ASN A 73 -19.14 -13.55 10.07
CA ASN A 73 -19.70 -13.29 11.41
C ASN A 73 -21.23 -13.44 11.46
N GLU A 74 -21.93 -13.13 10.37
CA GLU A 74 -23.38 -13.30 10.24
C GLU A 74 -23.80 -14.70 9.78
N ASN A 75 -22.86 -15.65 9.67
CA ASN A 75 -23.08 -17.01 9.17
C ASN A 75 -23.75 -17.05 7.78
N LYS A 76 -23.52 -16.04 6.94
CA LYS A 76 -24.06 -16.00 5.58
C LYS A 76 -23.21 -16.90 4.68
N GLN A 77 -23.85 -17.79 3.93
CA GLN A 77 -23.20 -18.64 2.92
C GLN A 77 -22.96 -17.87 1.61
N ILE A 78 -22.31 -16.70 1.71
CA ILE A 78 -22.03 -15.81 0.59
C ILE A 78 -20.60 -15.28 0.74
N GLY A 79 -19.85 -15.21 -0.37
CA GLY A 79 -18.50 -14.64 -0.40
C GLY A 79 -17.40 -15.67 -0.64
N PHE A 80 -16.15 -15.25 -0.45
CA PHE A 80 -14.97 -16.09 -0.65
C PHE A 80 -14.90 -17.23 0.37
N ALA A 81 -15.37 -16.98 1.59
CA ALA A 81 -15.44 -18.02 2.63
C ALA A 81 -16.42 -19.14 2.26
N SER A 82 -17.56 -18.84 1.64
CA SER A 82 -18.51 -19.88 1.22
C SER A 82 -17.99 -20.68 0.03
N GLU A 83 -17.31 -20.05 -0.93
CA GLU A 83 -16.65 -20.77 -2.04
C GLU A 83 -15.62 -21.79 -1.51
N TYR A 84 -14.83 -21.39 -0.50
CA TYR A 84 -13.90 -22.29 0.16
C TYR A 84 -14.61 -23.46 0.86
N VAL A 85 -15.66 -23.17 1.64
CA VAL A 85 -16.47 -24.19 2.33
C VAL A 85 -17.11 -25.17 1.34
N ASP A 86 -17.59 -24.69 0.20
CA ASP A 86 -18.20 -25.53 -0.84
C ASP A 86 -17.16 -26.43 -1.53
N LEU A 87 -15.95 -25.93 -1.76
CA LEU A 87 -14.83 -26.73 -2.28
C LEU A 87 -14.42 -27.83 -1.30
N VAL A 88 -14.37 -27.49 0.00
CA VAL A 88 -14.15 -28.47 1.07
C VAL A 88 -15.25 -29.53 1.05
N ARG A 89 -16.53 -29.14 1.05
CA ARG A 89 -17.67 -30.07 1.06
C ARG A 89 -17.68 -31.00 -0.17
N LYS A 90 -17.44 -30.47 -1.37
CA LYS A 90 -17.37 -31.25 -2.62
C LYS A 90 -16.23 -32.28 -2.59
N LYS A 91 -15.09 -31.92 -2.01
CA LYS A 91 -13.95 -32.83 -1.91
C LYS A 91 -14.22 -33.97 -0.91
N PHE A 92 -14.97 -33.70 0.16
CA PHE A 92 -15.35 -34.70 1.16
C PHE A 92 -16.49 -35.61 0.70
N SER A 93 -17.45 -35.13 -0.11
CA SER A 93 -18.56 -35.97 -0.59
C SER A 93 -18.12 -37.09 -1.55
N GLY A 94 -16.93 -36.99 -2.14
CA GLY A 94 -16.42 -37.94 -3.13
C GLY A 94 -15.59 -39.10 -2.57
N ASN A 95 -15.02 -38.99 -1.36
CA ASN A 95 -14.20 -40.04 -0.74
C ASN A 95 -14.27 -39.95 0.79
N LYS A 96 -14.86 -40.96 1.43
CA LYS A 96 -15.16 -40.98 2.88
C LYS A 96 -14.02 -41.47 3.80
N SER A 97 -12.83 -41.80 3.29
CA SER A 97 -11.94 -42.73 4.03
C SER A 97 -10.46 -42.35 4.16
N ILE A 98 -10.05 -41.09 3.96
CA ILE A 98 -8.66 -40.70 4.20
C ILE A 98 -8.65 -39.39 4.98
N SER A 99 -7.90 -39.34 6.08
CA SER A 99 -7.56 -38.10 6.79
C SER A 99 -6.95 -37.12 5.79
N TYR A 100 -7.77 -36.20 5.27
CA TYR A 100 -7.34 -35.29 4.21
C TYR A 100 -6.66 -34.08 4.82
N ASP A 101 -5.40 -33.89 4.47
CA ASP A 101 -4.68 -32.66 4.78
C ASP A 101 -5.29 -31.48 4.01
N HIS A 102 -6.07 -30.67 4.72
CA HIS A 102 -6.70 -29.45 4.18
C HIS A 102 -5.74 -28.27 4.05
N SER A 103 -4.47 -28.42 4.48
CA SER A 103 -3.45 -27.38 4.43
C SER A 103 -3.30 -26.77 3.04
N LEU A 104 -3.36 -27.59 1.98
CA LEU A 104 -3.22 -27.11 0.59
C LEU A 104 -4.39 -26.22 0.15
N LEU A 105 -5.62 -26.60 0.52
CA LEU A 105 -6.81 -25.82 0.20
C LEU A 105 -6.83 -24.52 1.00
N ALA A 106 -6.50 -24.59 2.29
CA ALA A 106 -6.36 -23.41 3.17
C ALA A 106 -5.30 -22.43 2.63
N ASN A 107 -4.13 -22.94 2.23
CA ASN A 107 -3.07 -22.14 1.64
C ASN A 107 -3.51 -21.49 0.30
N THR A 108 -4.21 -22.24 -0.57
CA THR A 108 -4.74 -21.68 -1.82
C THR A 108 -5.73 -20.55 -1.57
N PHE A 109 -6.61 -20.71 -0.58
CA PHE A 109 -7.54 -19.68 -0.15
C PHE A 109 -6.82 -18.43 0.37
N GLN A 110 -5.83 -18.62 1.25
CA GLN A 110 -4.98 -17.54 1.75
C GLN A 110 -4.32 -16.78 0.60
N VAL A 111 -3.65 -17.48 -0.31
CA VAL A 111 -2.97 -16.87 -1.47
C VAL A 111 -3.95 -16.06 -2.33
N LYS A 112 -5.16 -16.58 -2.61
CA LYS A 112 -6.18 -15.84 -3.37
C LYS A 112 -6.53 -14.49 -2.73
N LEU A 113 -6.60 -14.41 -1.40
CA LEU A 113 -6.88 -13.17 -0.69
C LEU A 113 -5.71 -12.18 -0.77
N TYR A 114 -4.47 -12.64 -0.55
CA TYR A 114 -3.29 -11.76 -0.67
C TYR A 114 -3.11 -11.21 -2.09
N LEU A 115 -3.41 -12.01 -3.12
CA LEU A 115 -3.35 -11.55 -4.52
C LEU A 115 -4.24 -10.32 -4.77
N LYS A 116 -5.36 -10.18 -4.05
CA LYS A 116 -6.25 -9.02 -4.18
C LYS A 116 -5.69 -7.74 -3.56
N ILE A 117 -4.69 -7.81 -2.69
CA ILE A 117 -4.11 -6.62 -2.03
C ILE A 117 -2.65 -6.39 -2.40
N LYS A 118 -2.00 -7.37 -3.06
CA LYS A 118 -0.58 -7.34 -3.42
C LYS A 118 -0.17 -6.09 -4.22
N TYR A 119 -1.08 -5.57 -5.04
CA TYR A 119 -0.82 -4.36 -5.83
C TYR A 119 -0.50 -3.14 -4.94
N ILE A 120 -1.06 -3.05 -3.72
CA ILE A 120 -0.81 -1.94 -2.79
C ILE A 120 0.66 -1.92 -2.36
N SER A 121 1.18 -3.06 -1.90
CA SER A 121 2.60 -3.18 -1.52
C SER A 121 3.53 -3.00 -2.71
N TYR A 122 3.17 -3.54 -3.87
CA TYR A 122 3.97 -3.38 -5.07
C TYR A 122 4.11 -1.90 -5.46
N THR A 123 3.01 -1.16 -5.51
CA THR A 123 3.07 0.27 -5.87
C THR A 123 3.70 1.12 -4.77
N ALA A 124 3.53 0.76 -3.49
CA ALA A 124 4.26 1.41 -2.38
C ALA A 124 5.78 1.35 -2.61
N ASN A 125 6.32 0.18 -2.94
CA ASN A 125 7.73 0.01 -3.26
C ASN A 125 8.14 0.78 -4.54
N LEU A 126 7.28 0.83 -5.56
CA LEU A 126 7.53 1.63 -6.76
C LEU A 126 7.60 3.14 -6.45
N LEU A 127 6.79 3.66 -5.54
CA LEU A 127 6.85 5.07 -5.15
C LEU A 127 8.18 5.41 -4.44
N ILE A 128 8.68 4.50 -3.60
CA ILE A 128 10.02 4.65 -2.99
C ILE A 128 11.10 4.67 -4.08
N LEU A 129 11.03 3.72 -5.02
CA LEU A 129 11.96 3.66 -6.14
C LEU A 129 11.90 4.92 -7.01
N LEU A 130 10.71 5.45 -7.28
CA LEU A 130 10.54 6.72 -8.00
C LEU A 130 11.17 7.89 -7.23
N GLY A 131 11.04 7.92 -5.91
CA GLY A 131 11.72 8.91 -5.06
C GLY A 131 13.25 8.83 -5.22
N LEU A 132 13.81 7.61 -5.19
CA LEU A 132 15.24 7.38 -5.43
C LEU A 132 15.66 7.77 -6.85
N ILE A 133 14.85 7.49 -7.88
CA ILE A 133 15.10 7.96 -9.25
C ILE A 133 15.15 9.49 -9.29
N GLY A 134 14.26 10.15 -8.55
CA GLY A 134 14.29 11.61 -8.40
C GLY A 134 15.59 12.13 -7.78
N THR A 135 16.25 11.39 -6.86
CA THR A 135 17.60 11.77 -6.39
C THR A 135 18.62 11.77 -7.50
N VAL A 136 18.61 10.75 -8.36
CA VAL A 136 19.55 10.63 -9.46
C VAL A 136 19.32 11.76 -10.46
N ILE A 137 18.06 12.04 -10.79
CA ILE A 137 17.69 13.15 -11.67
C ILE A 137 18.10 14.50 -11.06
N GLY A 138 17.84 14.72 -9.77
CA GLY A 138 18.24 15.93 -9.07
C GLY A 138 19.75 16.15 -9.06
N PHE A 139 20.54 15.09 -8.86
CA PHE A 139 22.00 15.16 -8.97
C PHE A 139 22.47 15.41 -10.41
N ILE A 140 21.82 14.83 -11.42
CA ILE A 140 22.13 15.13 -12.83
C ILE A 140 21.89 16.62 -13.13
N ILE A 141 20.79 17.19 -12.64
CA ILE A 141 20.49 18.63 -12.80
C ILE A 141 21.55 19.48 -12.08
N ALA A 142 21.90 19.13 -10.84
CA ALA A 142 22.87 19.89 -10.05
C ALA A 142 24.28 19.87 -10.67
N VAL A 143 24.74 18.71 -11.15
CA VAL A 143 26.08 18.54 -11.76
C VAL A 143 26.14 19.11 -13.17
N GLY A 144 25.05 19.03 -13.94
CA GLY A 144 24.98 19.61 -15.29
C GLY A 144 25.36 21.09 -15.32
N GLY A 145 25.02 21.84 -14.27
CA GLY A 145 25.37 23.26 -14.15
C GLY A 145 26.86 23.57 -13.96
N LEU A 146 27.66 22.61 -13.48
CA LEU A 146 29.11 22.79 -13.32
C LEU A 146 29.85 22.72 -14.66
N GLY A 147 29.42 21.85 -15.57
CA GLY A 147 30.09 21.62 -16.86
C GLY A 147 30.13 22.88 -17.73
N ASP A 148 29.02 23.60 -17.79
CA ASP A 148 28.89 24.84 -18.57
C ASP A 148 29.68 26.01 -18.00
N SER A 149 30.08 25.95 -16.74
CA SER A 149 30.65 27.10 -16.01
C SER A 149 32.17 27.03 -15.82
N LEU A 150 32.74 25.82 -15.81
CA LEU A 150 34.20 25.63 -15.78
C LEU A 150 34.89 26.03 -17.09
N ALA A 151 34.14 26.14 -18.19
CA ALA A 151 34.67 26.45 -19.52
C ALA A 151 34.94 27.95 -19.80
N GLY A 152 34.67 28.89 -18.88
CA GLY A 152 34.89 30.31 -19.19
C GLY A 152 34.86 31.30 -18.02
N GLY A 153 35.98 31.46 -17.32
CA GLY A 153 36.33 32.65 -16.53
C GLY A 153 35.49 32.97 -15.28
N GLN A 154 36.02 33.86 -14.42
CA GLN A 154 35.43 34.26 -13.13
C GLN A 154 34.46 35.45 -13.28
N ASN A 155 33.19 35.18 -13.58
CA ASN A 155 32.11 36.20 -13.52
C ASN A 155 31.12 35.87 -12.40
N LEU A 156 30.82 36.85 -11.53
CA LEU A 156 29.91 36.69 -10.38
C LEU A 156 28.50 36.22 -10.78
N SER A 157 28.00 36.68 -11.93
CA SER A 157 26.71 36.25 -12.49
C SER A 157 26.67 34.76 -12.84
N ARG A 158 27.79 34.19 -13.32
CA ARG A 158 27.87 32.74 -13.61
C ARG A 158 27.87 31.92 -12.33
N VAL A 159 28.55 32.38 -11.29
CA VAL A 159 28.55 31.72 -9.98
C VAL A 159 27.13 31.65 -9.41
N GLN A 160 26.35 32.73 -9.51
CA GLN A 160 24.95 32.75 -9.09
C GLN A 160 24.09 31.75 -9.89
N THR A 161 24.29 31.65 -11.21
CA THR A 161 23.58 30.68 -12.05
C THR A 161 23.90 29.24 -11.67
N VAL A 162 25.18 28.90 -11.47
CA VAL A 162 25.61 27.56 -11.04
C VAL A 162 25.02 27.20 -9.69
N LEU A 163 25.11 28.12 -8.72
CA LEU A 163 24.53 27.92 -7.39
C LEU A 163 23.02 27.70 -7.47
N GLY A 164 22.31 28.47 -8.31
CA GLY A 164 20.89 28.29 -8.55
C GLY A 164 20.54 26.89 -9.09
N GLN A 165 21.32 26.37 -10.04
CA GLN A 165 21.12 25.03 -10.60
C GLN A 165 21.43 23.92 -9.58
N ILE A 166 22.47 24.06 -8.77
CA ILE A 166 22.78 23.11 -7.69
C ILE A 166 21.63 23.07 -6.68
N VAL A 167 21.15 24.23 -6.24
CA VAL A 167 20.04 24.33 -5.29
C VAL A 167 18.75 23.75 -5.89
N ASN A 168 18.49 23.99 -7.18
CA ASN A 168 17.34 23.40 -7.87
C ASN A 168 17.41 21.87 -7.92
N GLY A 169 18.55 21.33 -8.38
CA GLY A 169 18.74 19.87 -8.45
C GLY A 169 18.68 19.19 -7.08
N MET A 170 19.22 19.84 -6.04
CA MET A 170 19.08 19.37 -4.67
C MET A 170 17.62 19.40 -4.20
N GLY A 171 16.86 20.43 -4.55
CA GLY A 171 15.42 20.53 -4.28
C GLY A 171 14.64 19.35 -4.88
N VAL A 172 14.85 19.07 -6.18
CA VAL A 172 14.27 17.91 -6.86
C VAL A 172 14.61 16.63 -6.08
N ALA A 173 15.90 16.37 -5.81
CA ALA A 173 16.35 15.15 -5.16
C ALA A 173 15.71 14.94 -3.77
N LEU A 174 15.70 15.98 -2.93
CA LEU A 174 15.19 15.88 -1.56
C LEU A 174 13.67 15.70 -1.55
N PHE A 175 12.93 16.51 -2.31
CA PHE A 175 11.47 16.49 -2.25
C PHE A 175 10.86 15.25 -2.91
N THR A 176 11.39 14.77 -4.05
CA THR A 176 10.90 13.53 -4.66
C THR A 176 11.15 12.33 -3.74
N THR A 177 12.30 12.29 -3.07
CA THR A 177 12.62 11.23 -2.10
C THR A 177 11.67 11.27 -0.91
N LEU A 178 11.45 12.45 -0.35
CA LEU A 178 10.56 12.65 0.78
C LEU A 178 9.15 12.17 0.44
N LEU A 179 8.61 12.55 -0.73
CA LEU A 179 7.29 12.10 -1.17
C LEU A 179 7.25 10.58 -1.36
N GLY A 180 8.24 9.99 -2.03
CA GLY A 180 8.31 8.54 -2.24
C GLY A 180 8.34 7.75 -0.93
N SER A 181 9.14 8.21 0.04
CA SER A 181 9.25 7.59 1.37
C SER A 181 7.97 7.76 2.20
N ILE A 182 7.36 8.94 2.23
CA ILE A 182 6.14 9.18 3.03
C ILE A 182 4.93 8.47 2.42
N PHE A 183 4.67 8.68 1.12
CA PHE A 183 3.49 8.13 0.46
C PHE A 183 3.59 6.63 0.21
N GLY A 184 4.74 6.17 -0.29
CA GLY A 184 4.99 4.75 -0.52
C GLY A 184 5.37 4.02 0.76
N GLY A 185 6.55 4.36 1.30
CA GLY A 185 7.20 3.59 2.35
C GLY A 185 6.52 3.62 3.72
N ILE A 186 5.71 4.65 4.00
CA ILE A 186 5.00 4.75 5.27
C ILE A 186 3.50 4.57 5.04
N TRP A 187 2.84 5.46 4.31
CA TRP A 187 1.38 5.51 4.28
C TRP A 187 0.76 4.29 3.56
N LEU A 188 1.13 4.01 2.30
CA LEU A 188 0.60 2.85 1.58
C LEU A 188 1.11 1.52 2.16
N GLN A 189 2.36 1.47 2.63
CA GLN A 189 2.87 0.27 3.29
C GLN A 189 2.08 -0.05 4.57
N LEU A 190 1.75 0.95 5.39
CA LEU A 190 0.88 0.75 6.56
C LEU A 190 -0.52 0.26 6.17
N HIS A 191 -1.11 0.79 5.09
CA HIS A 191 -2.38 0.27 4.58
C HIS A 191 -2.28 -1.22 4.23
N TYR A 192 -1.22 -1.61 3.51
CA TYR A 192 -0.99 -3.01 3.17
C TYR A 192 -0.83 -3.90 4.41
N GLU A 193 0.00 -3.51 5.37
CA GLU A 193 0.24 -4.28 6.60
C GLU A 193 -1.05 -4.46 7.42
N ILE A 194 -1.94 -3.48 7.42
CA ILE A 194 -3.22 -3.64 8.13
C ILE A 194 -4.11 -4.61 7.37
N LEU A 195 -4.23 -4.48 6.05
CA LEU A 195 -5.04 -5.42 5.27
C LEU A 195 -4.53 -6.85 5.39
N SER A 196 -3.21 -7.08 5.32
CA SER A 196 -2.62 -8.41 5.48
C SER A 196 -2.96 -9.01 6.85
N ASN A 197 -2.76 -8.25 7.93
CA ASN A 197 -3.10 -8.68 9.29
C ASN A 197 -4.59 -9.06 9.47
N PHE A 198 -5.50 -8.33 8.80
CA PHE A 198 -6.92 -8.65 8.84
C PHE A 198 -7.28 -9.86 7.96
N ILE A 199 -6.62 -10.03 6.82
CA ILE A 199 -6.75 -11.24 5.99
C ILE A 199 -6.29 -12.47 6.77
N GLU A 200 -5.15 -12.41 7.47
CA GLU A 200 -4.66 -13.53 8.29
C GLU A 200 -5.66 -13.95 9.35
N LYS A 201 -6.17 -12.97 10.11
CA LYS A 201 -7.21 -13.22 11.13
C LYS A 201 -8.47 -13.80 10.51
N PHE A 202 -8.86 -13.32 9.33
CA PHE A 202 -10.02 -13.84 8.61
C PHE A 202 -9.81 -15.29 8.18
N VAL A 203 -8.66 -15.61 7.58
CA VAL A 203 -8.29 -16.97 7.16
C VAL A 203 -8.30 -17.93 8.35
N ILE A 204 -7.67 -17.57 9.46
CA ILE A 204 -7.65 -18.38 10.69
C ILE A 204 -9.09 -18.67 11.16
N ASN A 205 -9.93 -17.63 11.28
CA ASN A 205 -11.31 -17.81 11.74
C ASN A 205 -12.13 -18.71 10.79
N VAL A 206 -11.91 -18.62 9.47
CA VAL A 206 -12.59 -19.50 8.50
C VAL A 206 -12.16 -20.95 8.68
N ILE A 207 -10.86 -21.21 8.81
CA ILE A 207 -10.31 -22.56 8.97
C ILE A 207 -10.77 -23.19 10.29
N GLU A 208 -10.64 -22.47 11.42
CA GLU A 208 -11.11 -22.94 12.73
C GLU A 208 -12.60 -23.32 12.70
N LYS A 209 -13.42 -22.54 12.01
CA LYS A 209 -14.85 -22.82 11.86
C LYS A 209 -15.12 -24.05 11.00
N VAL A 210 -14.37 -24.23 9.92
CA VAL A 210 -14.46 -25.43 9.07
C VAL A 210 -14.10 -26.68 9.87
N GLU A 211 -13.01 -26.64 10.64
CA GLU A 211 -12.55 -27.77 11.45
C GLU A 211 -13.50 -28.11 12.60
N SER A 212 -14.07 -27.10 13.27
CA SER A 212 -14.93 -27.32 14.44
C SER A 212 -16.38 -27.64 14.10
N GLU A 213 -16.96 -27.03 13.06
CA GLU A 213 -18.40 -27.16 12.76
C GLU A 213 -18.69 -28.04 11.55
N ILE A 214 -17.82 -28.03 10.53
CA ILE A 214 -18.15 -28.59 9.21
C ILE A 214 -17.62 -30.01 9.06
N ILE A 215 -16.36 -30.26 9.37
CA ILE A 215 -15.77 -31.60 9.26
C ILE A 215 -16.51 -32.63 10.13
N PRO A 216 -16.81 -32.37 11.43
CA PRO A 216 -17.50 -33.34 12.27
C PRO A 216 -18.94 -33.65 11.83
N ASN A 217 -19.57 -32.72 11.11
CA ASN A 217 -20.92 -32.91 10.56
C ASN A 217 -20.92 -33.67 9.24
N ILE A 218 -19.78 -33.78 8.54
CA ILE A 218 -19.65 -34.54 7.29
C ILE A 218 -19.21 -35.99 7.58
N GLU A 219 -18.49 -36.23 8.68
CA GLU A 219 -18.11 -37.58 9.11
C GLU A 219 -19.26 -38.38 9.75
N LYS A 220 -20.33 -37.71 10.21
CA LYS A 220 -21.57 -38.34 10.69
C LYS A 220 -22.48 -38.76 9.53
#